data_AF-K7ZBQ8-F1
#
_entry.id   AF-K7ZBQ8-F1
#
_cell.length_a   1.000
_cell.length_b   1.000
_cell.length_c   1.000
_cell.angle_alpha   90.00
_cell.angle_beta   90.00
_cell.angle_gamma   90.00
#
_symmetry.space_group_name_H-M   'P 1'
#
loop_
_entity.id
_entity.type
_entity.pdbx_description
1 polymer ?
#
loop_
_entity_poly.entity_id
_entity_poly.type
_entity_poly.pdbx_seq_one_letter_code
_entity_poly.pdbx_strand_id
1 'polypeptide(L)'
;MKKLIGTIATLILLLSFSAHAFLVESTYAKQPGGQYAKVTKVTCDTASSGDCQSLCQNATACQRPEPYCRNCAGTTSPLLRQLFTEISRVYAISREVNDRKDLIRFLGTEKYVMLDLKSVFNYYSPVGGEAFTKELRFFCGETGENTLLAVKLDDVHQPMALSYVLCRNNVGQTSAFEVQPRQPGFGQRPLSAPLIFKMN
;
A
#
# COMPACT_ATOMS: atom_id res chain seq x y z
N MET A 1 -63.33 10.79 -26.98
CA MET A 1 -62.37 11.17 -25.91
C MET A 1 -61.24 10.15 -25.90
N LYS A 2 -60.12 10.41 -26.61
CA LYS A 2 -58.76 10.61 -26.06
C LYS A 2 -58.35 9.50 -25.07
N LYS A 3 -57.78 8.38 -25.54
CA LYS A 3 -56.32 8.11 -25.63
C LYS A 3 -55.53 8.67 -24.43
N LEU A 4 -55.21 7.83 -23.46
CA LEU A 4 -54.01 7.97 -22.62
C LEU A 4 -53.56 6.56 -22.23
N ILE A 5 -52.94 5.87 -23.19
CA ILE A 5 -52.26 4.59 -22.97
C ILE A 5 -50.96 4.92 -22.25
N GLY A 6 -50.74 4.17 -21.17
CA GLY A 6 -49.76 4.42 -20.14
C GLY A 6 -48.37 4.69 -20.69
N THR A 7 -47.84 5.80 -20.21
CA THR A 7 -46.42 6.14 -20.09
C THR A 7 -45.66 5.03 -19.36
N ILE A 8 -45.39 3.92 -20.04
CA ILE A 8 -44.29 2.99 -19.71
C ILE A 8 -43.11 3.43 -20.57
N ALA A 9 -42.59 4.61 -20.26
CA ALA A 9 -41.30 5.08 -20.77
C ALA A 9 -40.38 5.14 -19.55
N THR A 10 -39.89 3.94 -19.20
CA THR A 10 -38.49 3.75 -18.86
C THR A 10 -37.93 4.84 -17.94
N LEU A 11 -38.39 4.79 -16.69
CA LEU A 11 -37.62 5.28 -15.56
C LEU A 11 -36.34 4.43 -15.53
N ILE A 12 -35.38 4.82 -16.36
CA ILE A 12 -33.98 4.45 -16.24
C ILE A 12 -33.59 5.02 -14.88
N LEU A 13 -33.82 4.22 -13.83
CA LEU A 13 -33.03 4.27 -12.62
C LEU A 13 -31.60 4.12 -13.11
N LEU A 14 -30.96 5.26 -13.35
CA LEU A 14 -29.54 5.45 -13.10
C LEU A 14 -29.34 5.02 -11.66
N LEU A 15 -29.17 3.71 -11.48
CA LEU A 15 -28.41 3.14 -10.39
C LEU A 15 -27.02 3.74 -10.56
N SER A 16 -26.87 4.95 -10.05
CA SER A 16 -25.59 5.54 -9.72
C SER A 16 -24.96 4.55 -8.75
N PHE A 17 -24.22 3.58 -9.29
CA PHE A 17 -23.31 2.77 -8.53
C PHE A 17 -22.42 3.75 -7.80
N SER A 18 -22.70 3.95 -6.51
CA SER A 18 -21.84 4.69 -5.62
C SER A 18 -20.50 3.98 -5.66
N ALA A 19 -19.56 4.58 -6.39
CA ALA A 19 -18.19 4.12 -6.42
C ALA A 19 -17.65 4.27 -5.00
N HIS A 20 -17.69 3.17 -4.23
CA HIS A 20 -17.30 3.12 -2.83
C HIS A 20 -15.79 3.18 -2.65
N ALA A 21 -15.16 4.24 -3.15
CA ALA A 21 -13.74 4.26 -3.38
C ALA A 21 -12.97 4.77 -2.16
N PHE A 22 -12.55 3.84 -1.31
CA PHE A 22 -11.33 4.02 -0.53
C PHE A 22 -10.13 3.73 -1.44
N LEU A 23 -9.30 4.74 -1.70
CA LEU A 23 -8.16 4.63 -2.61
C LEU A 23 -6.92 5.23 -1.98
N VAL A 24 -5.86 4.43 -1.90
CA VAL A 24 -4.53 4.83 -1.46
C VAL A 24 -3.59 4.89 -2.66
N GLU A 25 -2.98 6.05 -2.86
CA GLU A 25 -2.03 6.32 -3.93
C GLU A 25 -0.73 6.87 -3.31
N SER A 26 0.41 6.58 -3.95
CA SER A 26 1.67 7.24 -3.63
C SER A 26 2.07 8.13 -4.81
N THR A 27 2.17 9.43 -4.56
CA THR A 27 2.44 10.44 -5.60
C THR A 27 3.50 11.42 -5.13
N TYR A 28 3.95 12.34 -6.00
CA TYR A 28 4.81 13.44 -5.60
C TYR A 28 4.02 14.74 -5.61
N ALA A 29 4.08 15.49 -4.51
CA ALA A 29 3.44 16.80 -4.40
C ALA A 29 4.47 17.87 -4.03
N LYS A 30 4.27 19.07 -4.58
CA LYS A 30 5.08 20.24 -4.27
C LYS A 30 4.67 20.78 -2.89
N GLN A 31 5.62 20.81 -1.96
CA GLN A 31 5.43 21.34 -0.61
C GLN A 31 5.47 22.88 -0.61
N PRO A 32 4.97 23.55 0.46
CA PRO A 32 4.99 25.01 0.57
C PRO A 32 6.38 25.66 0.39
N GLY A 33 7.47 24.92 0.63
CA GLY A 33 8.85 25.33 0.38
C GLY A 33 9.37 25.09 -1.05
N GLY A 34 8.51 24.70 -1.99
CA GLY A 34 8.85 24.45 -3.39
C GLY A 34 9.50 23.09 -3.68
N GLN A 35 9.87 22.33 -2.65
CA GLN A 35 10.43 20.99 -2.77
C GLN A 35 9.35 19.97 -3.14
N TYR A 36 9.68 19.00 -3.98
CA TYR A 36 8.82 17.84 -4.22
C TYR A 36 9.06 16.80 -3.14
N ALA A 37 8.00 16.40 -2.46
CA ALA A 37 8.03 15.29 -1.51
C ALA A 37 7.09 14.20 -1.99
N LYS A 38 7.47 12.95 -1.69
CA LYS A 38 6.58 11.81 -1.87
C LYS A 38 5.47 11.90 -0.83
N VAL A 39 4.24 11.72 -1.27
CA VAL A 39 3.04 11.82 -0.44
C VAL A 39 2.18 10.59 -0.61
N THR A 40 1.66 10.09 0.50
CA THR A 40 0.55 9.14 0.49
C THR A 40 -0.75 9.93 0.44
N LYS A 41 -1.52 9.70 -0.62
CA LYS A 41 -2.83 10.29 -0.83
C LYS A 41 -3.89 9.22 -0.59
N VAL A 42 -4.80 9.48 0.33
CA VAL A 42 -5.97 8.66 0.59
C VAL A 42 -7.20 9.43 0.12
N THR A 43 -7.97 8.84 -0.77
CA THR A 43 -9.26 9.38 -1.25
C THR A 43 -10.38 8.52 -0.68
N CYS A 44 -11.44 9.15 -0.19
CA CYS A 44 -12.59 8.50 0.40
C CYS A 44 -13.88 8.95 -0.29
N ASP A 45 -14.83 8.02 -0.38
CA ASP A 45 -16.22 8.30 -0.74
C ASP A 45 -17.06 8.63 0.51
N THR A 46 -18.38 8.73 0.34
CA THR A 46 -19.30 8.96 1.46
C THR A 46 -19.25 7.82 2.49
N ALA A 47 -19.14 6.56 2.05
CA ALA A 47 -19.11 5.40 2.96
C ALA A 47 -17.79 5.28 3.74
N SER A 48 -16.67 5.72 3.16
CA SER A 48 -15.34 5.75 3.80
C SER A 48 -14.95 7.13 4.35
N SER A 49 -15.88 8.08 4.40
CA SER A 49 -15.60 9.45 4.84
C SER A 49 -15.01 9.54 6.25
N GLY A 50 -15.45 8.65 7.15
CA GLY A 50 -14.88 8.52 8.49
C GLY A 50 -13.40 8.13 8.50
N ASP A 51 -12.96 7.34 7.53
CA ASP A 51 -11.56 6.90 7.39
C ASP A 51 -10.67 8.13 7.09
N CYS A 52 -11.01 8.94 6.07
CA CYS A 52 -10.26 10.15 5.74
C CYS A 52 -10.37 11.23 6.83
N GLN A 53 -11.56 11.37 7.46
CA GLN A 53 -11.77 12.30 8.56
C GLN A 53 -10.82 11.98 9.72
N SER A 54 -10.62 10.71 10.03
CA SER A 54 -9.70 10.29 11.10
C SER A 54 -8.22 10.54 10.75
N LEU A 55 -7.85 10.47 9.47
CA LEU A 55 -6.46 10.63 9.04
C LEU A 55 -6.01 12.09 8.93
N CYS A 56 -6.89 12.96 8.41
CA CYS A 56 -6.53 14.34 8.02
C CYS A 56 -7.58 15.40 8.36
N GLN A 57 -8.64 15.07 9.13
CA GLN A 57 -9.76 15.99 9.41
C GLN A 57 -10.49 16.49 8.14
N ASN A 58 -10.44 15.70 7.07
CA ASN A 58 -11.12 15.97 5.81
C ASN A 58 -11.83 14.70 5.33
N ALA A 59 -13.12 14.79 5.05
CA ALA A 59 -13.97 13.66 4.72
C ALA A 59 -13.72 13.02 3.35
N THR A 60 -13.09 13.73 2.40
CA THR A 60 -13.01 13.29 0.99
C THR A 60 -11.60 12.93 0.56
N ALA A 61 -10.59 13.59 1.11
CA ALA A 61 -9.20 13.31 0.78
C ALA A 61 -8.25 13.68 1.92
N CYS A 62 -7.18 12.91 2.02
CA CYS A 62 -6.09 13.10 2.95
C CYS A 62 -4.77 12.98 2.19
N GLN A 63 -3.88 13.95 2.37
CA GLN A 63 -2.53 13.90 1.83
C GLN A 63 -1.54 14.00 2.97
N ARG A 64 -0.63 13.04 3.03
CA ARG A 64 0.40 12.96 4.06
C ARG A 64 1.76 12.83 3.41
N PRO A 65 2.70 13.74 3.69
CA PRO A 65 4.10 13.54 3.32
C PRO A 65 4.62 12.24 3.92
N GLU A 66 5.25 11.41 3.09
CA GLU A 66 6.00 10.27 3.59
C GLU A 66 7.24 10.80 4.33
N PRO A 67 7.56 10.28 5.52
CA PRO A 67 8.80 10.63 6.21
C PRO A 67 10.02 10.36 5.31
N TYR A 68 11.11 11.09 5.58
CA TYR A 68 12.39 10.74 5.00
C TYR A 68 12.71 9.28 5.32
N CYS A 69 13.24 8.53 4.36
CA CYS A 69 13.73 7.18 4.59
C CYS A 69 15.21 7.08 4.23
N ARG A 70 16.00 6.76 5.24
CA ARG A 70 17.43 6.50 5.09
C ARG A 70 17.62 5.13 4.43
N ASN A 71 18.47 5.06 3.41
CA ASN A 71 18.74 3.82 2.66
C ASN A 71 17.51 3.23 1.95
N CYS A 72 16.43 3.99 1.72
CA CYS A 72 15.33 3.51 0.90
C CYS A 72 15.67 3.40 -0.59
N ALA A 73 16.67 4.18 -1.02
CA ALA A 73 17.00 4.36 -2.42
C ALA A 73 18.08 3.40 -2.96
N GLY A 74 18.32 2.27 -2.30
CA GLY A 74 19.35 1.35 -2.76
C GLY A 74 19.41 0.02 -2.01
N THR A 75 20.32 -0.83 -2.48
CA THR A 75 20.62 -2.17 -1.92
C THR A 75 21.35 -2.13 -0.57
N THR A 76 21.61 -0.93 -0.03
CA THR A 76 22.33 -0.73 1.23
C THR A 76 21.50 -1.13 2.44
N SER A 77 20.17 -1.06 2.36
CA SER A 77 19.29 -1.66 3.37
C SER A 77 19.20 -3.17 3.12
N PRO A 78 19.62 -4.02 4.08
CA PRO A 78 19.45 -5.46 3.96
C PRO A 78 17.98 -5.86 3.78
N LEU A 79 17.07 -5.16 4.47
CA LEU A 79 15.64 -5.38 4.33
C LEU A 79 15.18 -5.07 2.92
N LEU A 80 15.49 -3.89 2.36
CA LEU A 80 15.02 -3.57 1.02
C LEU A 80 15.64 -4.45 -0.04
N ARG A 81 16.92 -4.82 0.13
CA ARG A 81 17.53 -5.82 -0.74
C ARG A 81 16.74 -7.12 -0.69
N GLN A 82 16.44 -7.65 0.50
CA GLN A 82 15.62 -8.84 0.66
C GLN A 82 14.20 -8.67 0.11
N LEU A 83 13.56 -7.52 0.30
CA LEU A 83 12.24 -7.25 -0.29
C LEU A 83 12.30 -7.24 -1.82
N PHE A 84 13.37 -6.72 -2.41
CA PHE A 84 13.49 -6.68 -3.87
C PHE A 84 13.98 -7.99 -4.48
N THR A 85 14.75 -8.81 -3.78
CA THR A 85 15.31 -10.05 -4.35
C THR A 85 14.60 -11.32 -3.89
N GLU A 86 14.03 -11.33 -2.68
CA GLU A 86 13.62 -12.55 -1.97
C GLU A 86 12.29 -12.42 -1.21
N ILE A 87 11.48 -11.41 -1.49
CA ILE A 87 10.23 -11.17 -0.75
C ILE A 87 9.28 -12.38 -0.73
N SER A 88 9.18 -13.17 -1.80
CA SER A 88 8.38 -14.40 -1.82
C SER A 88 8.91 -15.51 -0.90
N ARG A 89 10.21 -15.47 -0.57
CA ARG A 89 10.84 -16.42 0.36
C ARG A 89 10.74 -15.94 1.80
N VAL A 90 10.84 -14.63 2.02
CA VAL A 90 10.94 -14.03 3.35
C VAL A 90 9.59 -13.61 3.90
N TYR A 91 8.63 -13.28 3.04
CA TYR A 91 7.30 -12.83 3.43
C TYR A 91 6.22 -13.71 2.81
N ALA A 92 5.10 -13.83 3.51
CA ALA A 92 3.86 -14.39 3.00
C ALA A 92 2.74 -13.39 3.24
N ILE A 93 1.82 -13.32 2.29
CA ILE A 93 0.53 -12.65 2.52
C ILE A 93 -0.25 -13.49 3.52
N SER A 94 -0.58 -12.89 4.66
CA SER A 94 -1.24 -13.58 5.77
C SER A 94 -2.76 -13.54 5.64
N ARG A 95 -3.33 -12.34 5.43
CA ARG A 95 -4.78 -12.14 5.29
C ARG A 95 -5.11 -10.84 4.58
N GLU A 96 -6.28 -10.80 3.95
CA GLU A 96 -6.90 -9.56 3.49
C GLU A 96 -7.48 -8.78 4.68
N VAL A 97 -7.30 -7.46 4.66
CA VAL A 97 -7.77 -6.54 5.69
C VAL A 97 -9.23 -6.17 5.40
N ASN A 98 -10.15 -6.89 6.03
CA ASN A 98 -11.59 -6.64 5.89
C ASN A 98 -12.07 -5.41 6.69
N ASP A 99 -11.52 -5.19 7.89
CA ASP A 99 -11.75 -3.97 8.67
C ASP A 99 -10.55 -3.03 8.48
N ARG A 100 -10.78 -1.90 7.81
CA ARG A 100 -9.73 -0.93 7.48
C ARG A 100 -9.16 -0.22 8.71
N LYS A 101 -9.76 -0.31 9.90
CA LYS A 101 -9.28 0.40 11.10
C LYS A 101 -7.79 0.21 11.39
N ASP A 102 -7.26 -1.01 11.20
CA ASP A 102 -5.84 -1.27 11.46
C ASP A 102 -4.94 -0.61 10.41
N LEU A 103 -5.35 -0.65 9.12
CA LEU A 103 -4.68 0.10 8.06
C LEU A 103 -4.74 1.61 8.30
N ILE A 104 -5.91 2.14 8.66
CA ILE A 104 -6.11 3.57 8.96
C ILE A 104 -5.26 3.98 10.15
N ARG A 105 -5.19 3.16 11.21
CA ARG A 105 -4.28 3.39 12.33
C ARG A 105 -2.84 3.44 11.85
N PHE A 106 -2.39 2.45 11.06
CA PHE A 106 -1.03 2.42 10.50
C PHE A 106 -0.72 3.69 9.69
N LEU A 107 -1.56 4.04 8.72
CA LEU A 107 -1.40 5.25 7.89
C LEU A 107 -1.45 6.54 8.73
N GLY A 108 -2.18 6.48 9.85
CA GLY A 108 -2.38 7.53 10.84
C GLY A 108 -1.17 7.81 11.73
N THR A 109 -0.55 6.76 12.26
CA THR A 109 0.37 6.88 13.41
C THR A 109 1.80 6.42 13.12
N GLU A 110 2.00 5.54 12.15
CA GLU A 110 3.30 4.92 11.91
C GLU A 110 4.18 5.76 11.00
N LYS A 111 5.50 5.61 11.14
CA LYS A 111 6.47 6.07 10.15
C LYS A 111 6.57 5.01 9.07
N TYR A 112 6.23 5.33 7.84
CA TYR A 112 6.27 4.38 6.73
C TYR A 112 6.66 5.06 5.42
N VAL A 113 7.08 4.25 4.45
CA VAL A 113 7.15 4.64 3.05
C VAL A 113 6.34 3.68 2.20
N MET A 114 5.80 4.19 1.11
CA MET A 114 5.20 3.35 0.08
C MET A 114 6.27 3.04 -0.97
N LEU A 115 6.50 1.78 -1.29
CA LEU A 115 7.38 1.40 -2.40
C LEU A 115 6.51 0.85 -3.53
N ASP A 116 6.65 1.45 -4.70
CA ASP A 116 6.01 0.94 -5.92
C ASP A 116 6.85 -0.21 -6.48
N LEU A 117 6.21 -1.29 -6.92
CA LEU A 117 6.89 -2.38 -7.63
C LEU A 117 7.51 -1.93 -8.96
N LYS A 118 7.01 -0.84 -9.57
CA LYS A 118 7.60 -0.20 -10.76
C LYS A 118 8.69 0.82 -10.43
N SER A 119 9.09 0.95 -9.16
CA SER A 119 10.11 1.91 -8.77
C SER A 119 11.44 1.67 -9.51
N VAL A 120 12.21 2.75 -9.73
CA VAL A 120 13.54 2.74 -10.36
C VAL A 120 14.51 1.81 -9.64
N PHE A 121 14.27 1.52 -8.35
CA PHE A 121 15.04 0.53 -7.59
C PHE A 121 14.90 -0.91 -8.13
N ASN A 122 13.90 -1.15 -8.98
CA ASN A 122 13.58 -2.45 -9.60
C ASN A 122 13.93 -2.50 -11.10
N TYR A 123 14.64 -1.49 -11.61
CA TYR A 123 14.93 -1.37 -13.05
C TYR A 123 15.77 -2.54 -13.60
N TYR A 124 16.66 -3.11 -12.78
CA TYR A 124 17.55 -4.21 -13.20
C TYR A 124 17.04 -5.62 -12.83
N SER A 125 16.08 -5.73 -11.91
CA SER A 125 15.47 -7.03 -11.54
C SER A 125 14.06 -6.82 -10.97
N PRO A 126 13.03 -7.49 -11.50
CA PRO A 126 11.68 -7.43 -10.94
C PRO A 126 11.67 -7.91 -9.48
N VAL A 127 10.94 -7.18 -8.61
CA VAL A 127 10.79 -7.48 -7.18
C VAL A 127 10.41 -8.95 -6.93
N GLY A 128 11.28 -9.70 -6.25
CA GLY A 128 11.03 -11.11 -5.88
C GLY A 128 10.91 -12.08 -7.05
N GLY A 129 11.29 -11.65 -8.26
CA GLY A 129 11.16 -12.41 -9.49
C GLY A 129 9.71 -12.78 -9.86
N GLU A 130 9.59 -13.72 -10.80
CA GLU A 130 8.29 -14.20 -11.29
C GLU A 130 7.43 -14.83 -10.19
N ALA A 131 8.05 -15.47 -9.20
CA ALA A 131 7.35 -16.15 -8.10
C ALA A 131 6.56 -15.18 -7.21
N PHE A 132 7.18 -14.08 -6.77
CA PHE A 132 6.46 -13.08 -5.97
C PHE A 132 5.43 -12.34 -6.80
N THR A 133 5.76 -11.99 -8.04
CA THR A 133 4.80 -11.37 -8.97
C THR A 133 3.58 -12.27 -9.20
N LYS A 134 3.76 -13.59 -9.26
CA LYS A 134 2.67 -14.58 -9.35
C LYS A 134 1.83 -14.64 -8.08
N GLU A 135 2.47 -14.62 -6.91
CA GLU A 135 1.76 -14.55 -5.61
C GLU A 135 0.94 -13.25 -5.52
N LEU A 136 1.53 -12.10 -5.87
CA LEU A 136 0.82 -10.84 -5.95
C LEU A 136 -0.33 -10.87 -6.96
N ARG A 137 -0.13 -11.41 -8.16
CA ARG A 137 -1.22 -11.55 -9.15
C ARG A 137 -2.34 -12.46 -8.65
N PHE A 138 -2.03 -13.46 -7.83
CA PHE A 138 -3.05 -14.30 -7.22
C PHE A 138 -3.96 -13.51 -6.27
N PHE A 139 -3.39 -12.65 -5.42
CA PHE A 139 -4.17 -11.85 -4.46
C PHE A 139 -4.75 -10.57 -5.05
N CYS A 140 -4.00 -9.92 -5.94
CA CYS A 140 -4.30 -8.60 -6.48
C CYS A 140 -4.95 -8.66 -7.87
N GLY A 141 -5.00 -9.83 -8.51
CA GLY A 141 -5.49 -9.97 -9.88
C GLY A 141 -4.56 -9.31 -10.91
N GLU A 142 -5.15 -8.83 -12.01
CA GLU A 142 -4.39 -8.22 -13.13
C GLU A 142 -3.74 -6.88 -12.76
N THR A 143 -4.13 -6.27 -11.63
CA THR A 143 -3.63 -4.97 -11.18
C THR A 143 -2.38 -5.06 -10.29
N GLY A 144 -1.84 -6.27 -10.09
CA GLY A 144 -0.65 -6.50 -9.26
C GLY A 144 0.60 -5.71 -9.68
N GLU A 145 0.59 -5.10 -10.86
CA GLU A 145 1.66 -4.21 -11.32
C GLU A 145 1.63 -2.79 -10.71
N ASN A 146 0.53 -2.38 -10.11
CA ASN A 146 0.38 -1.08 -9.44
C ASN A 146 0.31 -1.23 -7.92
N THR A 147 0.89 -2.32 -7.41
CA THR A 147 0.92 -2.64 -5.98
C THR A 147 1.88 -1.70 -5.24
N LEU A 148 1.42 -1.23 -4.07
CA LEU A 148 2.24 -0.48 -3.13
C LEU A 148 2.63 -1.37 -1.95
N LEU A 149 3.92 -1.37 -1.63
CA LEU A 149 4.47 -2.02 -0.45
C LEU A 149 4.58 -0.98 0.67
N ALA A 150 3.83 -1.14 1.75
CA ALA A 150 3.91 -0.28 2.92
C ALA A 150 5.02 -0.79 3.87
N VAL A 151 6.17 -0.13 3.84
CA VAL A 151 7.33 -0.47 4.66
C VAL A 151 7.40 0.44 5.87
N LYS A 152 7.29 -0.13 7.06
CA LYS A 152 7.45 0.57 8.32
C LYS A 152 8.91 0.95 8.53
N LEU A 153 9.13 2.16 9.02
CA LEU A 153 10.42 2.69 9.41
C LEU A 153 10.61 2.62 10.93
N ASP A 154 11.86 2.55 11.35
CA ASP A 154 12.25 2.76 12.75
C ASP A 154 12.39 4.26 13.09
N ASP A 155 12.81 4.57 14.31
CA ASP A 155 12.97 5.95 14.78
C ASP A 155 14.10 6.73 14.12
N VAL A 156 15.08 6.02 13.54
CA VAL A 156 16.18 6.60 12.76
C VAL A 156 15.92 6.57 11.26
N HIS A 157 14.66 6.36 10.86
CA HIS A 157 14.18 6.38 9.48
C HIS A 157 14.74 5.25 8.60
N GLN A 158 15.16 4.12 9.18
CA GLN A 158 15.58 2.94 8.43
C GLN A 158 14.38 2.00 8.17
N PRO A 159 14.34 1.30 7.03
CA PRO A 159 13.37 0.24 6.77
C PRO A 159 13.45 -0.87 7.82
N MET A 160 12.34 -1.13 8.52
CA MET A 160 12.28 -2.11 9.61
C MET A 160 11.46 -3.36 9.24
N ALA A 161 10.29 -3.19 8.64
CA ALA A 161 9.43 -4.31 8.26
C ALA A 161 8.47 -3.95 7.13
N LEU A 162 8.21 -4.89 6.21
CA LEU A 162 7.03 -4.80 5.35
C LEU A 162 5.79 -5.12 6.19
N SER A 163 4.81 -4.21 6.20
CA SER A 163 3.59 -4.34 7.02
C SER A 163 2.36 -4.67 6.17
N TYR A 164 2.21 -3.98 5.02
CA TYR A 164 1.09 -4.18 4.12
C TYR A 164 1.51 -4.24 2.67
N VAL A 165 0.73 -4.98 1.89
CA VAL A 165 0.68 -4.94 0.43
C VAL A 165 -0.66 -4.33 0.05
N LEU A 166 -0.65 -3.22 -0.69
CA LEU A 166 -1.84 -2.51 -1.11
C LEU A 166 -2.01 -2.69 -2.61
N CYS A 167 -3.18 -3.17 -3.03
CA CYS A 167 -3.50 -3.44 -4.42
C CYS A 167 -4.77 -2.74 -4.83
N ARG A 168 -4.83 -2.34 -6.10
CA ARG A 168 -6.06 -1.79 -6.66
C ARG A 168 -6.96 -2.93 -7.12
N ASN A 169 -8.14 -3.11 -6.55
CA ASN A 169 -9.05 -4.16 -7.03
C ASN A 169 -9.70 -3.80 -8.38
N ASN A 170 -10.46 -4.73 -8.97
CA ASN A 170 -11.10 -4.56 -10.28
C ASN A 170 -12.14 -3.43 -10.32
N VAL A 171 -12.62 -2.96 -9.15
CA VAL A 171 -13.54 -1.81 -9.03
C VAL A 171 -12.81 -0.50 -8.75
N GLY A 172 -11.47 -0.52 -8.82
CA GLY A 172 -10.63 0.67 -8.73
C GLY A 172 -10.34 1.16 -7.32
N GLN A 173 -10.61 0.36 -6.29
CA GLN A 173 -10.42 0.68 -4.87
C GLN A 173 -9.17 -0.02 -4.31
N THR A 174 -8.69 0.40 -3.14
CA THR A 174 -7.56 -0.26 -2.48
C THR A 174 -8.03 -1.44 -1.61
N SER A 175 -7.64 -2.65 -1.98
CA SER A 175 -7.57 -3.80 -1.07
C SER A 175 -6.21 -3.81 -0.38
N ALA A 176 -6.19 -4.11 0.91
CA ALA A 176 -4.97 -4.18 1.70
C ALA A 176 -4.78 -5.60 2.24
N PHE A 177 -3.54 -6.07 2.20
CA PHE A 177 -3.15 -7.39 2.69
C PHE A 177 -2.07 -7.23 3.73
N GLU A 178 -2.28 -7.83 4.90
CA GLU A 178 -1.22 -7.94 5.89
C GLU A 178 -0.19 -8.97 5.42
N VAL A 179 1.08 -8.64 5.64
CA VAL A 179 2.17 -9.57 5.40
C VAL A 179 2.84 -9.94 6.71
N GLN A 180 3.38 -11.15 6.76
CA GLN A 180 4.18 -11.61 7.88
C GLN A 180 5.47 -12.24 7.37
N PRO A 181 6.59 -12.12 8.10
CA PRO A 181 7.77 -12.90 7.80
C PRO A 181 7.40 -14.39 7.81
N ARG A 182 7.80 -15.13 6.77
CA ARG A 182 7.72 -16.59 6.81
C ARG A 182 8.58 -17.04 7.97
N GLN A 183 8.00 -17.75 8.92
CA GLN A 183 8.79 -18.38 9.98
C GLN A 183 9.86 -19.23 9.28
N PRO A 184 11.15 -19.03 9.58
CA PRO A 184 12.17 -19.88 9.00
C PRO A 184 11.85 -21.30 9.44
N GLY A 185 11.55 -22.18 8.49
CA GLY A 185 11.52 -23.62 8.76
C GLY A 185 12.82 -23.97 9.48
N PHE A 186 12.72 -24.76 10.55
CA PHE A 186 13.85 -25.22 11.40
C PHE A 186 15.15 -25.35 10.58
N GLY A 187 16.02 -24.34 10.63
CA GLY A 187 17.24 -24.32 9.81
C GLY A 187 17.74 -22.96 9.32
N GLN A 188 16.96 -21.89 9.36
CA GLN A 188 17.46 -20.55 8.99
C GLN A 188 17.44 -19.59 10.19
N ARG A 189 18.62 -19.06 10.52
CA ARG A 189 18.86 -18.20 11.70
C ARG A 189 17.88 -17.02 11.72
N PRO A 190 17.30 -16.69 12.89
CA PRO A 190 16.46 -15.52 13.03
C PRO A 190 17.24 -14.24 12.68
N LEU A 191 16.55 -13.27 12.08
CA LEU A 191 17.00 -11.89 11.88
C LEU A 191 17.09 -11.19 13.26
N SER A 192 18.04 -11.62 14.07
CA SER A 192 18.28 -11.10 15.42
C SER A 192 19.73 -11.35 15.80
N ALA A 193 20.63 -10.60 15.18
CA ALA A 193 21.86 -10.21 15.85
C ALA A 193 22.20 -8.79 15.37
N PRO A 194 22.09 -7.76 16.22
CA PRO A 194 22.81 -6.53 15.94
C PRO A 194 24.29 -6.90 15.81
N LEU A 195 24.91 -6.54 14.68
CA LEU A 195 26.37 -6.58 14.54
C LEU A 195 26.94 -5.52 15.50
N ILE A 196 27.17 -5.93 16.76
CA ILE A 196 27.91 -5.14 17.72
C ILE A 196 29.37 -5.18 17.26
N PHE A 197 29.81 -4.13 16.55
CA PHE A 197 31.22 -3.90 16.35
C PHE A 197 31.82 -3.47 17.70
N LYS A 198 32.50 -4.40 18.39
CA LYS A 198 33.45 -4.03 19.43
C LYS A 198 34.67 -3.44 18.73
N MET A 199 34.80 -2.11 18.79
CA MET A 199 36.08 -1.46 18.54
C MET A 199 36.90 -1.61 19.82
N ASN A 200 37.99 -2.37 19.74
CA ASN A 200 39.10 -2.30 20.69
C ASN A 200 40.02 -1.15 20.28
#